data_AF-A0A7S2BTT2-F1
#
_entry.id   AF-A0A7S2BTT2-F1
#
_cell.length_a   1.000
_cell.length_b   1.000
_cell.length_c   1.000
_cell.angle_alpha   90.00
_cell.angle_beta   90.00
_cell.angle_gamma   90.00
#
_symmetry.space_group_name_H-M   'P 1'
#
loop_
_entity.id
_entity.type
_entity.pdbx_description
1 polymer ?
#
loop_
_entity_poly.entity_id
_entity_poly.type
_entity_poly.pdbx_seq_one_letter_code
_entity_poly.pdbx_strand_id
1 'polypeptide(L)'
;YGTEYLPETFQLGLLALVPVIVQAVAINFEGYQSLTEVQSVVMSRYFYFQIANIFVSISAGSFSTYFTKIIHDPDDIPKILADSFPLVGAYFIEFIVMKTFFGLFWELSRTWPATQYMVARFFTDRRKWTRRAMRSAFMSFPNFLYGWVYPSLMGVMCMAFCYSVITPVVSIFALLYFVMAELVYKNQALYVYINAAESGGILWNGVVKRIIWGLFFSHVLLLGVFLEANTYNPMYVMA
;
A
#
# COMPACT_ATOMS: atom_id res chain seq x y z
N TYR A 1 8.47 -18.64 -18.15
CA TYR A 1 7.50 -18.76 -17.04
C TYR A 1 7.86 -17.96 -15.78
N GLY A 2 9.09 -17.43 -15.60
CA GLY A 2 9.48 -16.67 -14.40
C GLY A 2 9.58 -15.15 -14.55
N THR A 3 9.32 -14.60 -15.74
CA THR A 3 9.52 -13.17 -16.06
C THR A 3 8.28 -12.31 -15.85
N GLU A 4 7.09 -12.91 -15.73
CA GLU A 4 5.81 -12.20 -15.60
C GLU A 4 5.62 -11.58 -14.21
N TYR A 5 6.13 -12.22 -13.15
CA TYR A 5 5.99 -11.74 -11.76
C TYR A 5 7.10 -10.78 -11.29
N LEU A 6 8.12 -10.55 -12.12
CA LEU A 6 9.23 -9.63 -11.81
C LEU A 6 8.77 -8.18 -11.55
N PRO A 7 7.87 -7.58 -12.36
CA PRO A 7 7.38 -6.23 -12.10
C PRO A 7 6.61 -6.12 -10.77
N GLU A 8 5.78 -7.10 -10.44
CA GLU A 8 4.99 -7.09 -9.19
C GLU A 8 5.87 -7.22 -7.94
N THR A 9 6.84 -8.14 -7.98
CA THR A 9 7.80 -8.33 -6.88
C THR A 9 8.69 -7.12 -6.70
N PHE A 10 9.11 -6.48 -7.78
CA PHE A 10 9.83 -5.22 -7.75
C PHE A 10 8.98 -4.10 -7.14
N GLN A 11 7.71 -3.97 -7.54
CA GLN A 11 6.79 -2.98 -6.98
C GLN A 11 6.57 -3.18 -5.49
N LEU A 12 6.37 -4.42 -5.04
CA LEU A 12 6.25 -4.73 -3.61
C LEU A 12 7.53 -4.37 -2.84
N GLY A 13 8.70 -4.63 -3.41
CA GLY A 13 9.99 -4.23 -2.84
C GLY A 13 10.13 -2.71 -2.71
N LEU A 14 9.76 -1.97 -3.75
CA LEU A 14 9.78 -0.51 -3.73
C LEU A 14 8.84 0.05 -2.66
N LEU A 15 7.60 -0.45 -2.60
CA LEU A 15 6.60 -0.04 -1.61
C LEU A 15 7.01 -0.40 -0.17
N ALA A 16 7.76 -1.49 0.03
CA ALA A 16 8.30 -1.83 1.34
C ALA A 16 9.43 -0.88 1.78
N LEU A 17 10.18 -0.32 0.84
CA LEU A 17 11.32 0.56 1.10
C LEU A 17 10.88 2.00 1.43
N VAL A 18 9.84 2.50 0.74
CA VAL A 18 9.34 3.87 0.91
C VAL A 18 9.04 4.25 2.36
N PRO A 19 8.27 3.49 3.15
CA PRO A 19 7.95 3.91 4.50
C PRO A 19 9.18 3.85 5.43
N VAL A 20 10.20 3.05 5.13
CA VAL A 20 11.51 3.10 5.81
C VAL A 20 12.18 4.45 5.59
N ILE A 21 12.27 4.90 4.32
CA ILE A 21 12.89 6.19 3.99
C ILE A 21 12.10 7.32 4.63
N VAL A 22 10.78 7.34 4.45
CA VAL A 22 9.94 8.42 4.97
C VAL A 22 10.04 8.50 6.50
N GLN A 23 10.08 7.36 7.19
CA GLN A 23 10.27 7.33 8.63
C GLN A 23 11.67 7.81 9.04
N ALA A 24 12.72 7.40 8.31
CA ALA A 24 14.07 7.88 8.55
C ALA A 24 14.20 9.41 8.35
N VAL A 25 13.52 9.96 7.34
CA VAL A 25 13.46 11.40 7.09
C VAL A 25 12.72 12.12 8.22
N ALA A 26 11.55 11.61 8.60
CA ALA A 26 10.73 12.21 9.66
C ALA A 26 11.46 12.26 11.01
N ILE A 27 12.25 11.23 11.34
CA ILE A 27 12.99 11.16 12.60
C ILE A 27 14.28 11.98 12.54
N ASN A 28 15.10 11.78 11.50
CA ASN A 28 16.47 12.30 11.49
C ASN A 28 16.58 13.73 10.94
N PHE A 29 15.73 14.10 9.98
CA PHE A 29 15.82 15.41 9.31
C PHE A 29 14.77 16.40 9.82
N GLU A 30 13.54 15.93 10.07
CA GLU A 30 12.44 16.81 10.49
C GLU A 30 12.32 16.95 12.01
N GLY A 31 12.88 16.00 12.76
CA GLY A 31 13.02 16.11 14.21
C GLY A 31 11.70 16.09 14.98
N TYR A 32 10.68 15.39 14.48
CA TYR A 32 9.41 15.24 15.20
C TYR A 32 9.61 14.57 16.56
N GLN A 33 9.10 15.20 17.62
CA GLN A 33 9.32 14.74 19.00
C GLN A 33 8.37 13.62 19.43
N SER A 34 7.19 13.52 18.81
CA SER A 34 6.16 12.52 19.15
C SER A 34 6.15 11.37 18.16
N LEU A 35 6.15 10.13 18.67
CA LEU A 35 5.99 8.93 17.84
C LEU A 35 4.67 8.95 17.06
N THR A 36 3.59 9.43 17.67
CA THR A 36 2.27 9.54 17.03
C THR A 36 2.31 10.49 15.83
N GLU A 37 3.05 11.59 15.96
CA GLU A 37 3.20 12.58 14.88
C GLU A 37 4.03 12.01 13.73
N VAL A 38 5.16 11.35 14.03
CA VAL A 38 5.97 10.62 13.03
C VAL A 38 5.09 9.63 12.27
N GLN A 39 4.29 8.81 12.97
CA GLN A 39 3.42 7.83 12.32
C GLN A 39 2.34 8.49 11.44
N SER A 40 1.80 9.64 11.85
CA SER A 40 0.81 10.40 11.06
C SER A 40 1.40 10.97 9.76
N VAL A 41 2.63 11.50 9.83
CA VAL A 41 3.34 12.04 8.67
C VAL A 41 3.74 10.93 7.71
N VAL A 42 4.29 9.83 8.23
CA VAL A 42 4.62 8.63 7.44
C VAL A 42 3.36 8.10 6.76
N MET A 43 2.25 7.97 7.48
CA MET A 43 0.97 7.55 6.93
C MET A 43 0.53 8.44 5.75
N SER A 44 0.64 9.76 5.91
CA SER A 44 0.24 10.72 4.89
C SER A 44 1.07 10.58 3.62
N ARG A 45 2.40 10.63 3.76
CA ARG A 45 3.33 10.63 2.63
C ARG A 45 3.32 9.29 1.90
N TYR A 46 3.25 8.19 2.64
CA TYR A 46 3.19 6.87 2.04
C TYR A 46 1.88 6.67 1.25
N PHE A 47 0.76 7.19 1.74
CA PHE A 47 -0.50 7.17 0.99
C PHE A 47 -0.42 7.95 -0.33
N TYR A 48 0.12 9.18 -0.32
CA TYR A 48 0.29 9.96 -1.54
C TYR A 48 1.25 9.28 -2.52
N PHE A 49 2.33 8.67 -2.02
CA PHE A 49 3.23 7.88 -2.85
C PHE A 49 2.51 6.68 -3.48
N GLN A 50 1.65 5.99 -2.74
CA GLN A 50 0.93 4.83 -3.26
C GLN A 50 -0.08 5.23 -4.35
N ILE A 51 -0.75 6.37 -4.20
CA ILE A 51 -1.59 6.94 -5.27
C ILE A 51 -0.73 7.29 -6.50
N ALA A 52 0.37 8.01 -6.30
CA ALA A 52 1.28 8.36 -7.40
C ALA A 52 1.81 7.11 -8.12
N ASN A 53 2.12 6.05 -7.36
CA ASN A 53 2.57 4.78 -7.92
C ASN A 53 1.47 4.13 -8.78
N ILE A 54 0.21 4.13 -8.34
CA ILE A 54 -0.92 3.63 -9.15
C ILE A 54 -1.01 4.40 -10.48
N PHE A 55 -0.91 5.73 -10.45
CA PHE A 55 -0.90 6.55 -11.67
C PHE A 55 0.30 6.24 -12.57
N VAL A 56 1.50 6.11 -11.99
CA VAL A 56 2.70 5.77 -12.74
C VAL A 56 2.57 4.37 -13.35
N SER A 57 1.98 3.40 -12.66
CA SER A 57 1.71 2.06 -13.20
C SER A 57 0.75 2.10 -14.39
N ILE A 58 -0.30 2.92 -14.31
CA ILE A 58 -1.22 3.14 -15.44
C ILE A 58 -0.48 3.78 -16.62
N SER A 59 0.32 4.81 -16.35
CA SER A 59 1.12 5.49 -17.35
C SER A 59 2.23 4.59 -17.93
N ALA A 60 2.82 3.69 -17.14
CA ALA A 60 3.93 2.81 -17.50
C ALA A 60 3.56 1.83 -18.61
N GLY A 61 2.34 1.26 -18.56
CA GLY A 61 1.80 0.36 -19.59
C GLY A 61 1.69 1.00 -20.98
N SER A 62 1.85 2.32 -21.08
CA SER A 62 1.81 3.06 -22.34
C SER A 62 2.86 4.18 -22.42
N PHE A 63 3.87 4.21 -21.53
CA PHE A 63 4.81 5.34 -21.37
C PHE A 63 5.69 5.56 -22.59
N SER A 64 6.10 4.48 -23.26
CA SER A 64 6.86 4.55 -24.52
C SER A 64 6.04 5.12 -25.67
N THR A 65 4.72 4.94 -25.64
CA THR A 65 3.78 5.47 -26.65
C THR A 65 3.24 6.85 -26.25
N TYR A 66 3.18 7.17 -24.95
CA TYR A 66 2.76 8.47 -24.43
C TYR A 66 3.82 9.53 -24.66
N PHE A 67 5.12 9.25 -24.46
CA PHE A 67 6.15 10.28 -24.61
C PHE A 67 6.24 10.83 -26.05
N THR A 68 6.03 9.98 -27.05
CA THR A 68 5.99 10.39 -28.46
C THR A 68 4.68 11.10 -28.82
N LYS A 69 3.53 10.64 -28.27
CA LYS A 69 2.22 11.28 -28.52
C LYS A 69 2.02 12.59 -27.75
N ILE A 70 2.51 12.74 -26.52
CA ILE A 70 2.43 13.99 -25.73
C ILE A 70 3.20 15.14 -26.41
N ILE A 71 4.29 14.83 -27.11
CA ILE A 71 5.09 15.82 -27.84
C ILE A 71 4.39 16.23 -29.15
N HIS A 72 3.60 15.35 -29.75
CA HIS A 72 2.99 15.58 -31.06
C HIS A 72 1.51 16.02 -31.00
N ASP A 73 0.70 15.49 -30.08
CA ASP A 73 -0.74 15.76 -29.92
C ASP A 73 -1.18 15.64 -28.44
N PRO A 74 -1.25 16.74 -27.67
CA PRO A 74 -1.64 16.72 -26.25
C PRO A 74 -3.15 16.48 -26.02
N ASP A 75 -3.98 16.63 -27.05
CA ASP A 75 -5.44 16.49 -26.93
C ASP A 75 -5.91 15.03 -26.79
N ASP A 76 -5.07 14.04 -27.14
CA ASP A 76 -5.41 12.62 -27.06
C ASP A 76 -5.02 11.95 -25.72
N ILE A 77 -4.38 12.68 -24.80
CA ILE A 77 -4.00 12.18 -23.47
C ILE A 77 -5.17 11.51 -22.71
N PRO A 78 -6.36 12.14 -22.57
CA PRO A 78 -7.46 11.55 -21.81
C PRO A 78 -8.00 10.25 -22.45
N LYS A 79 -7.99 10.14 -23.78
CA LYS A 79 -8.43 8.94 -24.50
C LYS A 79 -7.48 7.77 -24.27
N ILE A 80 -6.18 8.01 -24.48
CA ILE A 80 -5.17 6.96 -24.31
C ILE A 80 -5.10 6.52 -22.83
N LEU A 81 -5.41 7.39 -21.86
CA LEU A 81 -5.50 7.01 -20.45
C LEU A 81 -6.69 6.08 -20.17
N ALA A 82 -7.84 6.32 -20.81
CA ALA A 82 -9.03 5.54 -20.61
C ALA A 82 -8.99 4.20 -21.38
N ASP A 83 -8.29 4.12 -22.52
CA ASP A 83 -7.93 2.86 -23.19
C ASP A 83 -6.97 1.98 -22.37
N SER A 84 -5.99 2.58 -21.67
CA SER A 84 -4.98 1.83 -20.91
C SER A 84 -5.47 1.40 -19.52
N PHE A 85 -6.48 2.09 -18.97
CA PHE A 85 -6.98 1.86 -17.63
C PHE A 85 -7.46 0.41 -17.37
N PRO A 86 -8.24 -0.24 -18.27
CA PRO A 86 -8.71 -1.61 -18.09
C PRO A 86 -7.58 -2.64 -18.16
N LEU A 87 -6.56 -2.39 -19.00
CA LEU A 87 -5.41 -3.28 -19.18
C LEU A 87 -4.60 -3.43 -17.88
N VAL A 88 -4.52 -2.34 -17.09
CA VAL A 88 -3.83 -2.32 -15.80
C VAL A 88 -4.66 -3.00 -14.70
N GLY A 89 -5.96 -3.23 -14.93
CA GLY A 89 -6.84 -3.91 -13.98
C GLY A 89 -6.38 -5.33 -13.63
N ALA A 90 -5.87 -6.11 -14.59
CA ALA A 90 -5.34 -7.45 -14.35
C ALA A 90 -4.11 -7.43 -13.43
N TYR A 91 -3.20 -6.49 -13.66
CA TYR A 91 -2.02 -6.27 -12.81
C TYR A 91 -2.39 -5.95 -11.36
N PHE A 92 -3.45 -5.17 -11.13
CA PHE A 92 -3.92 -4.89 -9.78
C PHE A 92 -4.52 -6.09 -9.07
N ILE A 93 -5.17 -7.01 -9.80
CA ILE A 93 -5.63 -8.29 -9.23
C ILE A 93 -4.43 -9.09 -8.75
N GLU A 94 -3.42 -9.27 -9.60
CA GLU A 94 -2.18 -9.99 -9.25
C GLU A 94 -1.48 -9.36 -8.05
N PHE A 95 -1.36 -8.03 -8.03
CA PHE A 95 -0.82 -7.29 -6.90
C PHE A 95 -1.60 -7.54 -5.59
N ILE A 96 -2.93 -7.50 -5.61
CA ILE A 96 -3.76 -7.75 -4.43
C ILE A 96 -3.61 -9.20 -3.97
N VAL A 97 -3.63 -10.16 -4.88
CA VAL A 97 -3.43 -11.59 -4.58
C VAL A 97 -2.06 -11.80 -3.93
N MET A 98 -1.00 -11.27 -4.54
CA MET A 98 0.36 -11.34 -4.04
C MET A 98 0.46 -10.74 -2.63
N LYS A 99 -0.13 -9.56 -2.42
CA LYS A 99 -0.16 -8.91 -1.10
C LYS A 99 -0.97 -9.68 -0.06
N THR A 100 -2.05 -10.32 -0.48
CA THR A 100 -2.88 -11.17 0.39
C THR A 100 -2.09 -12.38 0.87
N PHE A 101 -1.52 -13.16 -0.06
CA PHE A 101 -0.80 -14.38 0.30
C PHE A 101 0.57 -14.07 0.89
N PHE A 102 1.44 -13.36 0.18
CA PHE A 102 2.80 -13.11 0.65
C PHE A 102 2.85 -12.06 1.75
N GLY A 103 2.14 -10.95 1.59
CA GLY A 103 2.16 -9.86 2.58
C GLY A 103 1.60 -10.28 3.94
N LEU A 104 0.41 -10.90 3.97
CA LEU A 104 -0.18 -11.36 5.23
C LEU A 104 0.56 -12.56 5.81
N PHE A 105 1.06 -13.48 4.99
CA PHE A 105 1.89 -14.59 5.48
C PHE A 105 3.19 -14.10 6.10
N TRP A 106 3.83 -13.10 5.50
CA TRP A 106 5.03 -12.47 6.02
C TRP A 106 4.79 -11.84 7.39
N GLU A 107 3.68 -11.13 7.54
CA GLU A 107 3.25 -10.53 8.82
C GLU A 107 2.95 -11.63 9.86
N LEU A 108 2.21 -12.67 9.47
CA LEU A 108 1.84 -13.76 10.37
C LEU A 108 3.07 -14.52 10.89
N SER A 109 4.04 -14.78 10.00
CA SER A 109 5.27 -15.50 10.30
C SER A 109 6.25 -14.69 11.18
N ARG A 110 6.04 -13.37 11.34
CA ARG A 110 6.93 -12.47 12.10
C ARG A 110 8.38 -12.66 11.68
N THR A 111 8.60 -12.64 10.37
CA THR A 111 9.91 -12.85 9.73
C THR A 111 10.96 -11.85 10.19
N TRP A 112 10.58 -10.61 10.51
CA TRP A 112 11.53 -9.57 10.92
C TRP A 112 12.24 -9.86 12.26
N PRO A 113 11.53 -10.13 13.38
CA PRO A 113 12.19 -10.62 14.60
C PRO A 113 12.99 -11.92 14.38
N ALA A 114 12.48 -12.81 13.53
CA ALA A 114 13.14 -14.08 13.23
C ALA A 114 14.47 -13.89 12.49
N THR A 115 14.54 -12.96 11.54
CA THR A 115 15.77 -12.64 10.79
C THR A 115 16.77 -11.92 11.68
N GLN A 116 16.33 -10.97 12.52
CA GLN A 116 17.20 -10.32 13.51
C GLN A 116 17.82 -11.34 14.47
N TYR A 117 17.03 -12.31 14.93
CA TYR A 117 17.51 -13.40 15.76
C TYR A 117 18.51 -14.31 15.02
N MET A 118 18.22 -14.67 13.76
CA MET A 118 19.14 -15.47 12.95
C MET A 118 20.46 -14.75 12.70
N VAL A 119 20.43 -13.50 12.26
CA VAL A 119 21.62 -12.67 12.00
C VAL A 119 22.45 -12.55 13.27
N ALA A 120 21.84 -12.20 14.39
CA ALA A 120 22.58 -12.06 15.64
C ALA A 120 23.17 -13.39 16.13
N ARG A 121 22.50 -14.53 15.88
CA ARG A 121 23.04 -15.88 16.14
C ARG A 121 24.28 -16.19 15.28
N PHE A 122 24.36 -15.67 14.06
CA PHE A 122 25.53 -15.86 13.20
C PHE A 122 26.71 -14.97 13.59
N PHE A 123 26.45 -13.70 13.94
CA PHE A 123 27.52 -12.73 14.21
C PHE A 123 27.98 -12.67 15.68
N THR A 124 27.23 -13.24 16.63
CA THR A 124 27.55 -13.11 18.06
C THR A 124 27.74 -14.47 18.73
N ASP A 125 28.77 -14.55 19.55
CA ASP A 125 29.20 -15.77 20.23
C ASP A 125 28.18 -16.25 21.29
N ARG A 126 27.60 -17.45 21.10
CA ARG A 126 26.45 -17.99 21.88
C ARG A 126 26.65 -17.95 23.39
N ARG A 127 27.89 -18.05 23.88
CA ARG A 127 28.22 -18.10 25.32
C ARG A 127 28.07 -16.78 26.04
N LYS A 128 28.07 -15.65 25.33
CA LYS A 128 27.93 -14.30 25.91
C LYS A 128 26.46 -13.88 26.12
N TRP A 129 25.51 -14.73 25.72
CA TRP A 129 24.09 -14.38 25.72
C TRP A 129 23.43 -14.74 27.04
N THR A 130 23.18 -13.74 27.87
CA THR A 130 22.29 -13.91 29.03
C THR A 130 20.84 -14.06 28.55
N ARG A 131 20.04 -14.95 29.17
CA ARG A 131 18.60 -15.11 28.86
C ARG A 131 17.83 -13.78 28.85
N ARG A 132 18.22 -12.84 29.70
CA ARG A 132 17.64 -11.48 29.77
C ARG A 132 17.97 -10.64 28.54
N ALA A 133 19.22 -10.66 28.06
CA ALA A 133 19.64 -9.96 26.86
C ALA A 133 18.96 -10.52 25.60
N MET A 134 18.78 -11.85 25.52
CA MET A 134 18.05 -12.48 24.43
C MET A 134 16.57 -12.06 24.41
N ARG A 135 15.93 -11.99 25.59
CA ARG A 135 14.53 -11.56 25.71
C ARG A 135 14.35 -10.08 25.37
N SER A 136 15.24 -9.20 25.84
CA SER A 136 15.11 -7.75 25.61
C SER A 136 15.50 -7.32 24.20
N ALA A 137 16.42 -8.03 23.53
CA ALA A 137 16.90 -7.64 22.20
C ALA A 137 16.14 -8.32 21.05
N PHE A 138 15.74 -9.59 21.18
CA PHE A 138 15.22 -10.39 20.06
C PHE A 138 13.80 -10.92 20.27
N MET A 139 13.33 -10.97 21.51
CA MET A 139 11.93 -11.34 21.84
C MET A 139 11.15 -10.16 22.42
N SER A 140 11.63 -8.93 22.23
CA SER A 140 10.86 -7.75 22.61
C SER A 140 9.65 -7.65 21.69
N PHE A 141 8.49 -7.39 22.28
CA PHE A 141 7.26 -7.21 21.51
C PHE A 141 7.39 -5.95 20.65
N PRO A 142 7.26 -6.06 19.32
CA PRO A 142 7.41 -4.91 18.44
C PRO A 142 6.23 -3.96 18.59
N ASN A 143 6.50 -2.67 18.34
CA ASN A 143 5.46 -1.67 18.22
C ASN A 143 4.68 -1.87 16.93
N PHE A 144 3.38 -1.63 16.97
CA PHE A 144 2.57 -1.62 15.76
C PHE A 144 2.89 -0.37 14.91
N LEU A 145 3.36 -0.59 13.69
CA LEU A 145 3.73 0.48 12.75
C LEU A 145 2.49 0.99 12.00
N TYR A 146 1.69 1.81 12.68
CA TYR A 146 0.46 2.41 12.13
C TYR A 146 0.69 3.12 10.78
N GLY A 147 1.82 3.82 10.63
CA GLY A 147 2.19 4.55 9.42
C GLY A 147 2.50 3.68 8.20
N TRP A 148 2.77 2.40 8.40
CA TRP A 148 3.00 1.44 7.31
C TRP A 148 1.73 0.67 6.97
N VAL A 149 1.04 0.16 7.99
CA VAL A 149 -0.13 -0.71 7.82
C VAL A 149 -1.34 0.07 7.30
N TYR A 150 -1.62 1.25 7.85
CA TYR A 150 -2.80 2.00 7.43
C TYR A 150 -2.77 2.42 5.95
N PRO A 151 -1.70 3.04 5.41
CA PRO A 151 -1.69 3.40 3.99
C PRO A 151 -1.73 2.17 3.09
N SER A 152 -1.09 1.08 3.51
CA SER A 152 -1.13 -0.20 2.81
C SER A 152 -2.57 -0.72 2.63
N LEU A 153 -3.39 -0.66 3.69
CA LEU A 153 -4.82 -1.01 3.66
C LEU A 153 -5.64 0.02 2.85
N MET A 154 -5.43 1.31 3.09
CA MET A 154 -6.11 2.40 2.38
C MET A 154 -5.86 2.34 0.87
N GLY A 155 -4.64 1.98 0.44
CA GLY A 155 -4.30 1.87 -0.97
C GLY A 155 -5.01 0.70 -1.66
N VAL A 156 -5.17 -0.45 -0.99
CA VAL A 156 -5.99 -1.56 -1.53
C VAL A 156 -7.45 -1.15 -1.63
N MET A 157 -7.96 -0.42 -0.64
CA MET A 157 -9.33 0.12 -0.69
C MET A 157 -9.52 1.11 -1.84
N CYS A 158 -8.55 2.01 -2.05
CA CYS A 158 -8.57 2.95 -3.16
C CYS A 158 -8.58 2.23 -4.53
N MET A 159 -7.73 1.20 -4.70
CA MET A 159 -7.74 0.36 -5.90
C MET A 159 -9.09 -0.34 -6.10
N ALA A 160 -9.67 -0.90 -5.03
CA ALA A 160 -10.98 -1.53 -5.09
C ALA A 160 -12.08 -0.56 -5.53
N PHE A 161 -12.09 0.69 -5.04
CA PHE A 161 -13.04 1.71 -5.49
C PHE A 161 -12.86 2.08 -6.95
N CYS A 162 -11.62 2.34 -7.38
CA CYS A 162 -11.33 2.73 -8.77
C CYS A 162 -11.74 1.66 -9.78
N TYR A 163 -11.52 0.38 -9.46
CA TYR A 163 -11.78 -0.74 -10.37
C TYR A 163 -13.11 -1.45 -10.13
N SER A 164 -13.89 -1.07 -9.12
CA SER A 164 -15.17 -1.71 -8.78
C SER A 164 -16.15 -1.78 -9.95
N VAL A 165 -16.23 -0.72 -10.77
CA VAL A 165 -17.16 -0.65 -11.91
C VAL A 165 -16.56 -1.22 -13.19
N ILE A 166 -15.26 -1.03 -13.42
CA ILE A 166 -14.57 -1.43 -14.65
C ILE A 166 -14.32 -2.95 -14.66
N THR A 167 -13.80 -3.48 -13.55
CA THR A 167 -13.48 -4.89 -13.38
C THR A 167 -13.99 -5.38 -12.01
N PRO A 168 -15.27 -5.80 -11.91
CA PRO A 168 -15.89 -6.12 -10.62
C PRO A 168 -15.18 -7.26 -9.88
N VAL A 169 -14.44 -8.11 -10.59
CA VAL A 169 -13.62 -9.18 -10.02
C VAL A 169 -12.58 -8.66 -9.02
N VAL A 170 -12.03 -7.45 -9.24
CA VAL A 170 -11.08 -6.81 -8.31
C VAL A 170 -11.69 -6.63 -6.92
N SER A 171 -12.98 -6.28 -6.85
CA SER A 171 -13.67 -6.06 -5.58
C SER A 171 -13.80 -7.34 -4.74
N ILE A 172 -13.97 -8.50 -5.40
CA ILE A 172 -14.04 -9.82 -4.75
C ILE A 172 -12.70 -10.17 -4.10
N PHE A 173 -11.60 -9.97 -4.84
CA PHE A 173 -10.25 -10.19 -4.31
C PHE A 173 -9.88 -9.20 -3.21
N ALA A 174 -10.31 -7.94 -3.33
CA ALA A 174 -10.11 -6.95 -2.27
C ALA A 174 -10.89 -7.30 -0.99
N LEU A 175 -12.13 -7.79 -1.12
CA LEU A 175 -12.91 -8.28 0.03
C LEU A 175 -12.19 -9.46 0.70
N LEU A 176 -11.71 -10.43 -0.08
CA LEU A 176 -10.94 -11.55 0.43
C LEU A 176 -9.67 -11.08 1.18
N TYR A 177 -8.97 -10.09 0.64
CA TYR A 177 -7.84 -9.44 1.32
C TYR A 177 -8.24 -8.86 2.67
N PHE A 178 -9.34 -8.09 2.75
CA PHE A 178 -9.76 -7.47 4.01
C PHE A 178 -10.18 -8.50 5.06
N VAL A 179 -10.89 -9.57 4.66
CA VAL A 179 -11.28 -10.65 5.58
C VAL A 179 -10.04 -11.36 6.15
N MET A 180 -9.07 -11.69 5.30
CA MET A 180 -7.82 -12.31 5.76
C MET A 180 -6.99 -11.35 6.61
N ALA A 181 -6.90 -10.07 6.22
CA ALA A 181 -6.19 -9.05 6.96
C ALA A 181 -6.81 -8.85 8.36
N GLU A 182 -8.13 -8.83 8.48
CA GLU A 182 -8.80 -8.74 9.78
C GLU A 182 -8.38 -9.89 10.70
N LEU A 183 -8.43 -11.13 10.22
CA LEU A 183 -8.04 -12.31 11.00
C LEU A 183 -6.58 -12.24 11.46
N VAL A 184 -5.67 -11.88 10.55
CA VAL A 184 -4.23 -11.81 10.84
C VAL A 184 -3.92 -10.66 11.80
N TYR A 185 -4.39 -9.45 11.51
CA TYR A 185 -4.12 -8.28 12.35
C TYR A 185 -4.80 -8.35 13.70
N LYS A 186 -5.98 -8.98 13.82
CA LYS A 186 -6.62 -9.24 15.11
C LYS A 186 -5.80 -10.20 15.97
N ASN A 187 -5.29 -11.29 15.39
CA ASN A 187 -4.41 -12.22 16.10
C ASN A 187 -3.12 -11.54 16.54
N GLN A 188 -2.50 -10.74 15.66
CA GLN A 188 -1.28 -10.01 16.00
C GLN A 188 -1.54 -8.91 17.04
N ALA A 189 -2.65 -8.18 16.97
CA ALA A 189 -3.01 -7.18 17.96
C ALA A 189 -3.17 -7.78 19.38
N LEU A 190 -3.71 -9.00 19.49
CA LEU A 190 -3.95 -9.65 20.78
C LEU A 190 -2.69 -10.31 21.38
N TYR A 191 -1.85 -10.93 20.55
CA TYR A 191 -0.75 -11.79 21.03
C TYR A 191 0.65 -11.22 20.79
N VAL A 192 0.77 -10.16 19.99
CA VAL A 192 2.05 -9.76 19.41
C VAL A 192 2.44 -8.32 19.72
N TYR A 193 1.57 -7.37 19.39
CA TYR A 193 1.97 -5.97 19.47
C TYR A 193 1.77 -5.41 20.87
N ILE A 194 2.70 -4.54 21.27
CA ILE A 194 2.53 -3.66 22.42
C ILE A 194 2.56 -2.24 21.89
N ASN A 195 1.57 -1.43 22.29
CA ASN A 195 1.53 -0.03 21.91
C ASN A 195 2.57 0.76 22.71
N ALA A 196 3.55 1.36 22.02
CA ALA A 196 4.50 2.28 22.65
C ALA A 196 3.92 3.67 22.92
N ALA A 197 2.91 4.08 22.15
CA ALA A 197 2.28 5.39 22.29
C ALA A 197 0.77 5.26 22.08
N GLU A 198 0.00 5.85 23.00
CA GLU A 198 -1.45 5.92 22.92
C GLU A 198 -1.86 7.24 22.26
N SER A 199 -2.43 7.16 21.06
CA SER A 199 -2.83 8.35 20.28
C SER A 199 -4.27 8.79 20.49
N GLY A 200 -5.07 8.03 21.28
CA GLY A 200 -6.49 8.32 21.50
C GLY A 200 -7.35 8.29 20.22
N GLY A 201 -6.88 7.67 19.14
CA GLY A 201 -7.62 7.57 17.87
C GLY A 201 -7.45 8.77 16.94
N ILE A 202 -6.54 9.71 17.20
CA ILE A 202 -6.31 10.90 16.36
C ILE A 202 -6.02 10.53 14.89
N LEU A 203 -5.34 9.40 14.64
CA LEU A 203 -5.02 8.92 13.29
C LEU A 203 -6.25 8.58 12.45
N TRP A 204 -7.38 8.21 13.09
CA TRP A 204 -8.62 7.81 12.41
C TRP A 204 -9.18 8.93 11.52
N ASN A 205 -9.16 10.18 11.99
CA ASN A 205 -9.62 11.33 11.23
C ASN A 205 -8.82 11.51 9.93
N GLY A 206 -7.51 11.23 9.97
CA GLY A 206 -6.68 11.25 8.78
C GLY A 206 -7.04 10.13 7.81
N VAL A 207 -7.26 8.93 8.31
CA VAL A 207 -7.65 7.75 7.51
C VAL A 207 -8.96 8.01 6.78
N VAL A 208 -10.02 8.43 7.49
CA VAL A 208 -11.34 8.69 6.90
C VAL A 208 -11.27 9.74 5.78
N LYS A 209 -10.57 10.85 6.01
CA LYS A 209 -10.39 11.88 4.98
C LYS A 209 -9.77 11.31 3.70
N ARG A 210 -8.76 10.46 3.81
CA ARG A 210 -8.07 9.86 2.67
C ARG A 210 -8.93 8.84 1.93
N ILE A 211 -9.75 8.08 2.66
CA ILE A 211 -10.72 7.16 2.06
C ILE A 211 -11.75 7.93 1.23
N ILE A 212 -12.26 9.04 1.77
CA ILE A 212 -13.19 9.94 1.05
C ILE A 212 -12.52 10.52 -0.20
N TRP A 213 -11.25 10.93 -0.11
CA TRP A 213 -10.48 11.37 -1.29
C TRP A 213 -10.30 10.27 -2.33
N GLY A 214 -10.03 9.02 -1.91
CA GLY A 214 -9.94 7.87 -2.81
C GLY A 214 -11.27 7.57 -3.50
N LEU A 215 -12.39 7.72 -2.79
CA LEU A 215 -13.72 7.60 -3.37
C LEU A 215 -14.02 8.73 -4.36
N PHE A 216 -13.70 9.99 -4.03
CA PHE A 216 -13.86 11.10 -4.96
C PHE A 216 -13.04 10.87 -6.24
N PHE A 217 -11.81 10.39 -6.08
CA PHE A 217 -10.93 10.05 -7.18
C PHE A 217 -11.51 8.95 -8.09
N SER A 218 -12.13 7.91 -7.52
CA SER A 218 -12.78 6.87 -8.33
C SER A 218 -13.94 7.40 -9.17
N HIS A 219 -14.73 8.36 -8.66
CA HIS A 219 -15.81 8.99 -9.43
C HIS A 219 -15.27 9.84 -10.59
N VAL A 220 -14.17 10.57 -10.38
CA VAL A 220 -13.52 11.36 -11.45
C VAL A 220 -12.99 10.44 -12.56
N LEU A 221 -12.33 9.34 -12.20
CA LEU A 221 -11.86 8.35 -13.17
C LEU A 221 -13.01 7.73 -13.96
N LEU A 222 -14.09 7.36 -13.27
CA LEU A 222 -15.29 6.80 -13.87
C LEU A 222 -15.90 7.76 -14.91
N LEU A 223 -15.94 9.07 -14.59
CA LEU A 223 -16.39 10.10 -15.54
C LEU A 223 -15.50 10.14 -16.79
N GLY A 224 -14.18 10.04 -16.63
CA GLY A 224 -13.23 9.99 -17.74
C GLY A 224 -13.51 8.83 -18.70
N VAL A 225 -13.72 7.63 -18.15
CA VAL A 225 -13.99 6.41 -18.94
C VAL A 225 -15.33 6.51 -19.68
N PHE A 226 -16.41 7.00 -19.04
CA PHE A 226 -17.69 7.11 -19.72
C PHE A 226 -17.76 8.22 -20.77
N LEU A 227 -16.99 9.30 -20.60
CA LEU A 227 -16.88 10.35 -21.62
C LEU A 227 -16.22 9.84 -22.90
N GLU A 228 -15.23 8.95 -22.78
CA GLU A 228 -14.62 8.30 -23.95
C GLU A 228 -15.56 7.30 -24.62
N ALA A 229 -16.30 6.52 -23.84
CA ALA A 229 -17.21 5.49 -24.35
C ALA A 229 -18.44 6.04 -25.12
N ASN A 230 -18.51 7.35 -25.39
CA ASN A 230 -19.57 8.04 -26.14
C ASN A 230 -20.99 7.60 -25.72
N THR A 231 -21.17 7.29 -24.43
CA THR A 231 -22.45 6.82 -23.91
C THR A 231 -23.30 8.03 -23.57
N TYR A 232 -24.48 8.14 -24.17
CA TYR A 232 -25.40 9.26 -23.99
C TYR A 232 -25.69 9.46 -22.48
N ASN A 233 -25.19 10.56 -21.91
CA ASN A 233 -25.42 11.04 -20.54
C ASN A 233 -24.75 10.28 -19.37
N PRO A 234 -23.42 10.42 -19.18
CA PRO A 234 -22.72 9.90 -17.99
C PRO A 234 -23.16 10.56 -16.67
N MET A 235 -23.76 11.76 -16.73
CA MET A 235 -24.10 12.56 -15.55
C MET A 235 -25.31 12.03 -14.76
N TYR A 236 -26.21 11.28 -15.39
CA TYR A 236 -27.41 10.73 -14.73
C TYR A 236 -27.18 9.36 -14.05
N VAL A 237 -26.09 8.66 -14.40
CA VAL A 237 -25.78 7.33 -13.83
C VAL A 237 -25.00 7.45 -12.51
N MET A 238 -24.43 8.62 -12.23
CA MET A 238 -23.60 8.86 -11.03
C MET A 238 -24.29 9.67 -9.92
N ALA A 239 -25.54 10.07 -10.14
CA ALA A 239 -26.39 10.75 -9.14
C ALA A 239 -27.16 9.71 -8.32
#